data_AF-X1TWK5-F1
#
_entry.id   AF-X1TWK5-F1
#
_cell.length_a   1.000
_cell.length_b   1.000
_cell.length_c   1.000
_cell.angle_alpha   90.00
_cell.angle_beta   90.00
_cell.angle_gamma   90.00
#
_symmetry.space_group_name_H-M   'P 1'
#
loop_
_entity.id
_entity.type
_entity.pdbx_description
1 polymer ?
#
loop_
_entity_poly.entity_id
_entity_poly.type
_entity_poly.pdbx_seq_one_letter_code
_entity_poly.pdbx_strand_id
1 'polypeptide(L)' 'MKPFSLLIKPASADCNLRCEYCFYIDHLENANKIPRMSDEILEIMIKSYMNTNQNK' A
#
# COMPACT_ATOMS: atom_id res chain seq x y z
N MET A 1 15.74 -0.43 20.54
CA MET A 1 14.79 -1.16 19.66
C MET A 1 14.95 -0.72 18.20
N LYS A 2 14.60 -1.55 17.20
CA LYS A 2 14.64 -1.14 15.78
C LYS A 2 13.33 -0.43 15.40
N PRO A 3 13.37 0.78 14.80
CA PRO A 3 12.17 1.41 14.27
C PRO A 3 11.44 0.49 13.29
N PHE A 4 10.13 0.32 13.48
CA PHE A 4 9.29 -0.42 12.55
C PHE A 4 8.65 0.55 11.56
N SER A 5 8.80 0.31 10.27
CA SER A 5 8.27 1.17 9.20
C SER A 5 7.50 0.33 8.18
N LEU A 6 6.45 0.91 7.63
CA LEU A 6 5.63 0.31 6.58
C LEU A 6 5.77 1.10 5.27
N LEU A 7 5.78 0.40 4.14
CA LEU A 7 5.59 0.97 2.81
C LEU A 7 4.24 0.50 2.28
N ILE A 8 3.35 1.44 2.02
CA ILE A 8 1.94 1.15 1.74
C ILE A 8 1.62 1.61 0.31
N LYS A 9 0.91 0.77 -0.46
CA LYS A 9 0.41 1.07 -1.82
C LYS A 9 -1.12 1.17 -1.79
N PRO A 10 -1.72 2.32 -1.43
CA PRO A 10 -3.18 2.42 -1.27
C PRO A 10 -3.94 2.29 -2.60
N ALA A 11 -3.29 2.54 -3.73
CA ALA A 11 -3.83 2.36 -5.08
C ALA A 11 -3.26 1.13 -5.81
N SER A 12 -2.61 0.21 -5.08
CA SER A 12 -1.83 -0.88 -5.69
C SER A 12 -0.87 -0.32 -6.77
N ALA A 13 -0.83 -0.93 -7.94
CA ALA A 13 -0.04 -0.53 -9.09
C ALA A 13 -0.71 0.53 -9.99
N ASP A 14 -1.94 0.93 -9.68
CA ASP A 14 -2.71 1.81 -10.55
C ASP A 14 -2.11 3.23 -10.55
N CYS A 15 -1.72 3.66 -11.75
CA CYS A 15 -1.01 4.91 -11.99
C CYS A 15 -1.52 5.53 -13.30
N ASN A 16 -1.58 6.85 -13.37
CA ASN A 16 -1.99 7.57 -14.58
C ASN A 16 -0.84 7.76 -15.59
N LEU A 17 0.36 7.28 -15.30
CA LEU A 17 1.54 7.32 -16.17
C LEU A 17 1.93 5.93 -16.68
N ARG A 18 2.69 5.87 -17.77
CA ARG A 18 3.20 4.64 -18.40
C ARG A 18 4.68 4.77 -18.71
N CYS A 19 5.49 4.92 -17.67
CA CYS A 19 6.94 5.04 -17.83
C CYS A 19 7.51 3.74 -18.41
N GLU A 20 8.39 3.84 -19.41
CA GLU A 20 8.99 2.70 -20.12
C GLU A 20 9.72 1.72 -19.19
N TYR A 21 10.27 2.21 -18.08
CA TYR A 21 11.04 1.43 -17.11
C TYR A 21 10.21 0.95 -15.89
N CYS A 22 8.90 1.22 -15.84
CA CYS A 22 8.09 0.94 -14.65
C CYS A 22 7.54 -0.50 -14.65
N PHE A 23 8.26 -1.41 -14.01
CA PHE A 23 7.82 -2.81 -13.80
C PHE A 23 6.71 -2.95 -12.74
N TYR A 24 6.30 -1.86 -12.07
CA TYR A 24 5.25 -1.93 -11.05
C TYR A 24 3.85 -2.07 -11.65
N ILE A 25 3.64 -1.90 -12.96
CA ILE A 25 2.29 -1.91 -13.54
C ILE A 25 1.81 -3.30 -13.98
N ASP A 26 2.74 -4.22 -14.25
CA ASP A 26 2.51 -5.50 -14.95
C ASP A 26 1.51 -6.43 -14.26
N HIS A 27 1.22 -6.23 -12.98
CA HIS A 27 0.29 -7.06 -12.20
C HIS A 27 -1.15 -6.51 -12.18
N LEU A 28 -1.43 -5.35 -12.79
CA LEU A 28 -2.79 -4.81 -12.88
C LEU A 28 -3.69 -5.59 -13.84
N GLU A 29 -3.14 -6.31 -14.81
CA GLU A 29 -3.93 -7.03 -15.82
C GLU A 29 -4.83 -8.12 -15.19
N ASN A 30 -4.45 -8.61 -14.01
CA ASN A 30 -5.20 -9.61 -13.24
C ASN A 30 -6.25 -8.99 -12.30
N ALA A 31 -6.35 -7.66 -12.21
CA ALA A 31 -7.26 -6.99 -11.30
C ALA A 31 -8.61 -6.72 -11.95
N ASN A 32 -9.65 -7.40 -11.46
CA ASN A 32 -11.04 -7.24 -11.95
C ASN A 32 -11.67 -5.86 -11.64
N LYS A 33 -11.00 -5.00 -10.87
CA LYS A 33 -11.48 -3.67 -10.40
C LYS A 33 -10.30 -2.72 -10.21
N ILE A 34 -10.58 -1.41 -10.23
CA ILE A 34 -9.62 -0.35 -9.84
C ILE A 34 -9.19 -0.63 -8.38
N PRO A 35 -7.94 -1.04 -8.14
CA PRO A 35 -7.51 -1.45 -6.81
C PRO A 35 -7.36 -0.21 -5.92
N ARG A 36 -8.22 -0.09 -4.91
CA ARG A 36 -8.15 0.95 -3.89
C ARG A 36 -8.33 0.33 -2.52
N MET A 37 -7.47 0.72 -1.59
CA MET A 37 -7.67 0.49 -0.17
C MET A 37 -8.95 1.20 0.26
N SER A 38 -9.85 0.50 0.95
CA SER A 38 -11.03 1.12 1.55
C SER A 38 -10.67 1.88 2.82
N ASP A 39 -11.49 2.86 3.20
CA ASP A 39 -11.30 3.62 4.43
C ASP A 39 -11.33 2.73 5.69
N GLU A 40 -12.16 1.68 5.69
CA GLU A 40 -12.19 0.68 6.75
C GLU A 40 -10.82 -0.01 6.93
N ILE A 41 -10.20 -0.44 5.83
CA ILE A 41 -8.88 -1.08 5.85
C ILE A 41 -7.79 -0.09 6.25
N LEU A 42 -7.87 1.15 5.77
CA LEU A 42 -6.97 2.23 6.18
C LEU A 42 -7.01 2.44 7.69
N GLU A 43 -8.21 2.50 8.29
CA GLU A 43 -8.38 2.69 9.72
C GLU A 43 -7.83 1.50 10.53
N ILE A 44 -8.13 0.27 10.09
CA ILE A 44 -7.59 -0.96 10.71
C ILE A 44 -6.06 -0.98 10.67
N MET A 45 -5.47 -0.63 9.53
CA MET A 45 -4.03 -0.60 9.35
C MET A 45 -3.37 0.45 10.27
N ILE A 46 -3.93 1.67 10.35
CA ILE A 46 -3.41 2.73 11.24
C ILE A 46 -3.47 2.26 12.70
N LYS A 47 -4.63 1.76 13.15
CA LYS A 47 -4.80 1.23 14.52
C LYS A 47 -3.78 0.13 14.82
N SER A 48 -3.58 -0.79 13.90
CA SER A 48 -2.65 -1.91 14.06
C SER A 48 -1.20 -1.43 14.15
N TYR A 49 -0.79 -0.49 13.29
CA TYR A 49 0.55 0.09 13.32
C TYR A 49 0.83 0.83 14.63
N MET A 50 -0.11 1.66 15.10
CA MET A 50 0.05 2.42 16.34
C MET A 50 0.11 1.53 17.60
N ASN A 51 -0.48 0.34 17.55
CA ASN A 51 -0.40 -0.65 18.63
C ASN A 51 0.90 -1.45 18.66
N THR A 52 1.77 -1.33 17.64
CA THR A 52 3.08 -1.97 17.68
C THR A 52 3.97 -1.30 18.73
N ASN A 53 4.94 -2.04 19.28
CA ASN A 53 5.88 -1.45 20.23
C ASN A 53 6.79 -0.45 19.48
N GLN A 54 6.68 0.84 19.82
CA GLN A 54 7.41 1.93 19.16
C GLN A 54 8.55 2.52 20.05
N ASN A 55 8.78 1.95 21.24
CA ASN A 55 9.74 2.48 22.20
C ASN A 55 11.20 2.29 21.76
N LYS A 56 12.04 3.31 21.92
CA LYS A 56 13.48 3.22 21.69
C LYS A 56 14.18 2.31 22.70
#